data_AF-A0A3R6XXE4-F1
#
_entry.id   AF-A0A3R6XXE4-F1
#
_cell.length_a   1.000
_cell.length_b   1.000
_cell.length_c   1.000
_cell.angle_alpha   90.00
_cell.angle_beta   90.00
_cell.angle_gamma   90.00
#
_symmetry.space_group_name_H-M   'P 1'
#
loop_
_entity.id
_entity.type
_entity.pdbx_description
1 polymer ?
#
loop_
_entity_poly.entity_id
_entity_poly.type
_entity_poly.pdbx_seq_one_letter_code
_entity_poly.pdbx_strand_id
1 'polypeptide(L)'
;MALHQSLVLEFPGRVECVVHYSMRVLVGTADGRLVLFDTRKDPNKPVGVHELPHKKRIQQILVVPHIRMVIVLANNTVTVHSATDLELVSSEFHLAKDVTHLSVNQRGPPHFRVCAASATKLQLFQFEAKEKRYKYLRELAIADPPEVVGWYRNKLIVGSRRGYALINDKTAEALSINLNVNTTPMVKLLPNEEIVVSAMDALGVFLLFTGEPVQRNSIAWTKAPVAIEYTSPYLVSMIPQKGIDVHSMQDGSLVQSIALPRITAMFGNGMKWDMEPRTGGDSEDVIVVAALNATGSTSIFKVEQMPMEQQVQELLDRGRIEEASDLMKKSISSLNADKQKSRMRRFHRQVAITLLKRCEFNAAVEFIYRSGMDPREWLSFFPDLVSPSFAYEPTILTPDVLPRGSSASPDWNSVLAALLKDNAGNLAPELVANGHAKLYTKSSKALLKCLEMIKKHSRYEHKSH
;
A
#
# COMPACT_ATOMS: atom_id res chain seq x y z
N MET A 1 0.82 -2.81 5.48
CA MET A 1 0.26 -3.30 4.21
C MET A 1 -0.12 -4.76 4.33
N ALA A 2 -1.21 -5.16 3.67
CA ALA A 2 -1.69 -6.53 3.61
C ALA A 2 -1.50 -7.08 2.19
N LEU A 3 -1.11 -8.35 2.10
CA LEU A 3 -1.01 -9.08 0.85
C LEU A 3 -2.34 -9.77 0.58
N HIS A 4 -3.03 -9.38 -0.47
CA HIS A 4 -4.27 -10.00 -0.91
C HIS A 4 -4.01 -10.79 -2.20
N GLN A 5 -4.15 -12.11 -2.11
CA GLN A 5 -4.08 -13.00 -3.26
C GLN A 5 -5.41 -12.95 -4.02
N SER A 6 -5.59 -11.95 -4.89
CA SER A 6 -6.91 -11.68 -5.47
C SER A 6 -6.91 -11.37 -6.97
N LEU A 7 -5.77 -11.29 -7.64
CA LEU A 7 -5.72 -10.82 -9.02
C LEU A 7 -5.61 -11.94 -10.06
N VAL A 8 -4.62 -12.83 -9.92
CA VAL A 8 -4.46 -14.02 -10.77
C VAL A 8 -3.94 -15.16 -9.92
N LEU A 9 -4.58 -16.33 -10.00
CA LEU A 9 -4.19 -17.51 -9.23
C LEU A 9 -3.54 -18.54 -10.17
N GLU A 10 -2.38 -19.06 -9.75
CA GLU A 10 -1.73 -20.22 -10.38
C GLU A 10 -1.57 -20.15 -11.91
N PHE A 11 -1.22 -18.97 -12.44
CA PHE A 11 -0.94 -18.81 -13.86
C PHE A 11 0.16 -19.78 -14.34
N PRO A 12 -0.04 -20.55 -15.43
CA PRO A 12 0.94 -21.51 -15.91
C PRO A 12 2.13 -20.82 -16.59
N GLY A 13 3.27 -20.84 -15.91
CA GLY A 13 4.54 -20.29 -16.38
C GLY A 13 5.05 -19.13 -15.51
N ARG A 14 6.25 -18.65 -15.87
CA ARG A 14 6.93 -17.56 -15.17
C ARG A 14 6.53 -16.20 -15.71
N VAL A 15 6.04 -15.34 -14.83
CA VAL A 15 5.79 -13.91 -15.12
C VAL A 15 7.08 -13.12 -14.92
N GLU A 16 7.40 -12.29 -15.90
CA GLU A 16 8.60 -11.45 -15.95
C GLU A 16 8.28 -9.97 -15.76
N CYS A 17 7.08 -9.55 -16.13
CA CYS A 17 6.58 -8.21 -15.92
C CYS A 17 5.07 -8.23 -15.70
N VAL A 18 4.59 -7.33 -14.86
CA VAL A 18 3.17 -7.17 -14.53
C VAL A 18 2.84 -5.68 -14.55
N VAL A 19 1.67 -5.32 -15.05
CA VAL A 19 1.16 -3.95 -15.04
C VAL A 19 -0.32 -3.97 -14.70
N HIS A 20 -0.80 -3.00 -13.92
CA HIS A 20 -2.21 -2.83 -13.63
C HIS A 20 -2.72 -1.50 -14.18
N TYR A 21 -3.89 -1.51 -14.81
CA TYR A 21 -4.58 -0.30 -15.26
C TYR A 21 -6.09 -0.57 -15.39
N SER A 22 -6.94 0.37 -14.95
CA SER A 22 -8.39 0.35 -15.22
C SER A 22 -9.07 -0.98 -14.89
N MET A 23 -8.77 -1.55 -13.72
CA MET A 23 -9.27 -2.87 -13.27
C MET A 23 -8.83 -4.04 -14.18
N ARG A 24 -7.67 -3.91 -14.82
CA ARG A 24 -7.06 -4.95 -15.64
C ARG A 24 -5.64 -5.20 -15.17
N VAL A 25 -5.23 -6.46 -15.29
CA VAL A 25 -3.85 -6.88 -15.03
C VAL A 25 -3.29 -7.45 -16.33
N LEU A 26 -2.18 -6.87 -16.77
CA LEU A 26 -1.46 -7.28 -17.95
C LEU A 26 -0.15 -7.94 -17.54
N VAL A 27 0.11 -9.10 -18.10
CA VAL A 27 1.18 -10.00 -17.72
C VAL A 27 2.05 -10.27 -18.93
N GLY A 28 3.36 -10.11 -18.77
CA GLY A 28 4.35 -10.57 -19.74
C GLY A 28 5.15 -11.74 -19.19
N THR A 29 5.31 -12.78 -20.01
CA THR A 29 5.89 -14.05 -19.58
C THR A 29 7.29 -14.28 -20.16
N ALA A 30 8.00 -15.26 -19.58
CA ALA A 30 9.30 -15.71 -20.06
C ALA A 30 9.27 -16.37 -21.45
N ASP A 31 8.11 -16.88 -21.88
CA ASP A 31 7.90 -17.54 -23.17
C ASP A 31 7.28 -16.62 -24.24
N GLY A 32 7.14 -15.32 -23.97
CA GLY A 32 6.70 -14.35 -24.97
C GLY A 32 5.19 -14.21 -25.13
N ARG A 33 4.41 -14.62 -24.11
CA ARG A 33 2.97 -14.39 -24.05
C ARG A 33 2.66 -13.09 -23.32
N LEU A 34 1.89 -12.24 -23.97
CA LEU A 34 1.25 -11.07 -23.39
C LEU A 34 -0.19 -11.45 -23.04
N VAL A 35 -0.52 -11.44 -21.75
CA VAL A 35 -1.79 -11.99 -21.24
C VAL A 35 -2.53 -10.92 -20.44
N LEU A 36 -3.78 -10.66 -20.81
CA LEU A 36 -4.64 -9.68 -20.18
C LEU A 36 -5.73 -10.36 -19.34
N PHE A 37 -5.87 -9.92 -18.10
CA PHE A 37 -6.93 -10.32 -17.17
C PHE A 37 -7.80 -9.10 -16.81
N ASP A 38 -9.10 -9.33 -16.59
CA ASP A 38 -10.03 -8.34 -16.02
C ASP A 38 -10.28 -8.72 -14.57
N THR A 39 -9.94 -7.83 -13.62
CA THR A 39 -9.97 -8.14 -12.18
C THR A 39 -11.39 -8.29 -11.63
N ARG A 40 -12.41 -7.97 -12.43
CA ARG A 40 -13.83 -8.16 -12.09
C ARG A 40 -14.38 -9.49 -12.58
N LYS A 41 -13.61 -10.23 -13.38
CA LYS A 41 -13.97 -11.53 -13.94
C LYS A 41 -13.22 -12.64 -13.20
N ASP A 42 -13.38 -13.87 -13.67
CA ASP A 42 -12.64 -15.02 -13.15
C ASP A 42 -11.12 -14.77 -13.21
N PRO A 43 -10.40 -14.77 -12.06
CA PRO A 43 -8.97 -14.50 -12.00
C PRO A 43 -8.11 -15.57 -12.69
N ASN A 44 -8.69 -16.74 -13.00
CA ASN A 44 -7.99 -17.82 -13.70
C ASN A 44 -8.13 -17.75 -15.22
N LYS A 45 -9.05 -16.93 -15.72
CA LYS A 45 -9.39 -16.89 -17.15
C LYS A 45 -8.96 -15.57 -17.79
N PRO A 46 -7.96 -15.59 -18.69
CA PRO A 46 -7.56 -14.38 -19.39
C PRO A 46 -8.67 -13.91 -20.34
N VAL A 47 -8.78 -12.59 -20.50
CA VAL A 47 -9.70 -11.95 -21.46
C VAL A 47 -9.03 -11.69 -22.81
N GLY A 48 -7.71 -11.75 -22.88
CA GLY A 48 -6.93 -11.63 -24.10
C GLY A 48 -5.56 -12.27 -23.96
N VAL A 49 -5.08 -12.90 -25.02
CA VAL A 49 -3.75 -13.51 -25.10
C VAL A 49 -3.16 -13.17 -26.46
N HIS A 50 -1.96 -12.60 -26.47
CA HIS A 50 -1.16 -12.39 -27.66
C HIS A 50 0.19 -13.07 -27.50
N GLU A 51 0.55 -13.95 -28.41
CA GLU A 51 1.86 -14.62 -28.41
C GLU A 51 2.79 -13.93 -29.40
N LEU A 52 3.94 -13.46 -28.91
CA LEU A 52 4.93 -12.80 -29.76
C LEU A 52 5.57 -13.83 -30.72
N PRO A 53 5.80 -13.49 -31.99
CA PRO A 53 6.29 -14.45 -32.99
C PRO A 53 7.59 -15.17 -32.61
N HIS A 54 8.50 -14.49 -31.90
CA HIS A 54 9.80 -15.02 -31.51
C HIS A 54 9.77 -15.87 -30.22
N LYS A 55 8.65 -15.88 -29.47
CA LYS A 55 8.47 -16.65 -28.22
C LYS A 55 9.61 -16.46 -27.21
N LYS A 56 10.07 -15.22 -27.05
CA LYS A 56 11.15 -14.85 -26.12
C LYS A 56 10.58 -14.05 -24.98
N ARG A 57 11.29 -14.08 -23.86
CA ARG A 57 11.02 -13.30 -22.65
C ARG A 57 10.62 -11.87 -22.96
N ILE A 58 9.46 -11.46 -22.44
CA ILE A 58 9.07 -10.06 -22.40
C ILE A 58 9.88 -9.37 -21.30
N GLN A 59 10.69 -8.39 -21.67
CA GLN A 59 11.58 -7.70 -20.75
C GLN A 59 10.88 -6.56 -20.00
N GLN A 60 10.00 -5.83 -20.68
CA GLN A 60 9.30 -4.69 -20.10
C GLN A 60 7.94 -4.48 -20.78
N ILE A 61 6.95 -4.04 -20.00
CA ILE A 61 5.65 -3.60 -20.49
C ILE A 61 5.41 -2.19 -19.96
N LEU A 62 4.99 -1.29 -20.84
CA LEU A 62 4.51 0.04 -20.49
C LEU A 62 3.09 0.21 -21.00
N VAL A 63 2.21 0.76 -20.18
CA VAL A 63 0.82 1.03 -20.58
C VAL A 63 0.56 2.52 -20.50
N VAL A 64 -0.08 3.07 -21.53
CA VAL A 64 -0.55 4.46 -21.59
C VAL A 64 -2.08 4.42 -21.70
N PRO A 65 -2.82 4.37 -20.58
CA PRO A 65 -4.27 4.12 -20.59
C PRO A 65 -5.06 5.19 -21.36
N HIS A 66 -4.58 6.44 -21.34
CA HIS A 66 -5.28 7.59 -21.94
C HIS A 66 -5.43 7.47 -23.46
N ILE A 67 -4.49 6.80 -24.11
CA ILE A 67 -4.51 6.51 -25.56
C ILE A 67 -4.71 5.03 -25.85
N ARG A 68 -4.96 4.21 -24.81
CA ARG A 68 -5.18 2.77 -24.88
C ARG A 68 -4.06 2.02 -25.62
N MET A 69 -2.81 2.38 -25.34
CA MET A 69 -1.64 1.72 -25.94
C MET A 69 -0.86 0.94 -24.89
N VAL A 70 -0.37 -0.23 -25.31
CA VAL A 70 0.59 -1.07 -24.60
C VAL A 70 1.85 -1.12 -25.44
N ILE A 71 2.98 -0.73 -24.86
CA ILE A 71 4.30 -0.84 -25.49
C ILE A 71 5.04 -2.00 -24.83
N VAL A 72 5.51 -2.93 -25.63
CA VAL A 72 6.16 -4.17 -25.17
C VAL A 72 7.59 -4.18 -25.69
N LEU A 73 8.55 -4.41 -24.80
CA LEU A 73 9.94 -4.70 -25.14
C LEU A 73 10.18 -6.19 -25.00
N ALA A 74 10.49 -6.84 -26.11
CA ALA A 74 10.82 -8.25 -26.17
C ALA A 74 11.91 -8.48 -27.25
N ASN A 75 12.90 -9.33 -26.96
CA ASN A 75 13.98 -9.63 -27.90
C ASN A 75 14.69 -8.37 -28.47
N ASN A 76 14.86 -7.35 -27.62
CA ASN A 76 15.44 -6.04 -27.98
C ASN A 76 14.67 -5.27 -29.09
N THR A 77 13.43 -5.67 -29.34
CA THR A 77 12.51 -5.04 -30.29
C THR A 77 11.29 -4.51 -29.55
N VAL A 78 10.73 -3.41 -30.06
CA VAL A 78 9.59 -2.75 -29.45
C VAL A 78 8.36 -2.94 -30.32
N THR A 79 7.31 -3.49 -29.75
CA THR A 79 6.00 -3.63 -30.39
C THR A 79 4.95 -2.80 -29.65
N VAL A 80 3.93 -2.36 -30.37
CA VAL A 80 2.81 -1.59 -29.81
C VAL A 80 1.54 -2.38 -30.02
N HIS A 81 0.75 -2.50 -28.96
CA HIS A 81 -0.50 -3.25 -28.94
C HIS A 81 -1.64 -2.37 -28.41
N SER A 82 -2.86 -2.64 -28.85
CA SER A 82 -4.07 -2.06 -28.27
C SER A 82 -4.27 -2.57 -26.84
N ALA A 83 -4.52 -1.67 -25.90
CA ALA A 83 -4.78 -2.03 -24.50
C ALA A 83 -6.14 -2.72 -24.27
N THR A 84 -6.96 -2.82 -25.31
CA THR A 84 -8.32 -3.39 -25.23
C THR A 84 -8.30 -4.89 -25.47
N ASP A 85 -7.65 -5.32 -26.55
CA ASP A 85 -7.69 -6.65 -27.17
C ASP A 85 -6.29 -7.23 -27.48
N LEU A 86 -5.22 -6.46 -27.24
CA LEU A 86 -3.82 -6.81 -27.52
C LEU A 86 -3.46 -6.93 -29.01
N GLU A 87 -4.31 -6.42 -29.92
CA GLU A 87 -3.99 -6.38 -31.35
C GLU A 87 -2.79 -5.48 -31.64
N LEU A 88 -1.97 -5.86 -32.62
CA LEU A 88 -0.78 -5.11 -33.01
C LEU A 88 -1.15 -3.78 -33.68
N VAL A 89 -0.53 -2.69 -33.23
CA VAL A 89 -0.71 -1.35 -33.76
C VAL A 89 0.57 -0.92 -34.49
N SER A 90 0.40 -0.38 -35.71
CA SER A 90 1.52 0.14 -36.49
C SER A 90 2.25 1.27 -35.77
N SER A 91 3.58 1.33 -35.89
CA SER A 91 4.41 2.36 -35.27
C SER A 91 5.78 2.49 -35.96
N GLU A 92 6.48 3.59 -35.68
CA GLU A 92 7.85 3.81 -36.17
C GLU A 92 8.93 3.21 -35.26
N PHE A 93 8.57 2.38 -34.28
CA PHE A 93 9.53 1.74 -33.38
C PHE A 93 10.52 0.80 -34.08
N HIS A 94 10.25 0.37 -35.32
CA HIS A 94 11.22 -0.33 -36.17
C HIS A 94 12.52 0.47 -36.43
N LEU A 95 12.48 1.80 -36.23
CA LEU A 95 13.66 2.68 -36.28
C LEU A 95 14.54 2.58 -35.03
N ALA A 96 14.02 2.01 -33.93
CA ALA A 96 14.78 1.74 -32.72
C ALA A 96 15.27 0.29 -32.72
N LYS A 97 16.59 0.12 -32.84
CA LYS A 97 17.25 -1.19 -32.83
C LYS A 97 17.97 -1.40 -31.50
N ASP A 98 18.10 -2.67 -31.12
CA ASP A 98 18.85 -3.08 -29.93
C ASP A 98 18.40 -2.35 -28.65
N VAL A 99 17.08 -2.22 -28.50
CA VAL A 99 16.48 -1.53 -27.35
C VAL A 99 16.66 -2.37 -26.10
N THR A 100 17.13 -1.73 -25.02
CA THR A 100 17.39 -2.37 -23.73
C THR A 100 16.39 -1.95 -22.67
N HIS A 101 15.91 -0.70 -22.72
CA HIS A 101 14.99 -0.13 -21.75
C HIS A 101 13.98 0.80 -22.43
N LEU A 102 12.78 0.86 -21.86
CA LEU A 102 11.75 1.81 -22.26
C LEU A 102 11.40 2.75 -21.10
N SER A 103 10.94 3.96 -21.42
CA SER A 103 10.39 4.88 -20.43
C SER A 103 9.28 5.74 -21.05
N VAL A 104 8.16 5.92 -20.34
CA VAL A 104 7.12 6.86 -20.76
C VAL A 104 7.33 8.20 -20.06
N ASN A 105 7.09 9.30 -20.78
CA ASN A 105 7.03 10.62 -20.19
C ASN A 105 5.81 10.76 -19.27
N GLN A 106 6.03 10.83 -17.96
CA GLN A 106 4.99 10.98 -16.95
C GLN A 106 4.47 12.42 -16.79
N ARG A 107 4.41 13.23 -17.87
CA ARG A 107 3.74 14.54 -17.87
C ARG A 107 2.24 14.42 -18.19
N GLY A 108 1.82 13.34 -18.85
CA GLY A 108 0.44 13.14 -19.26
C GLY A 108 0.02 13.95 -20.50
N PRO A 109 -1.31 14.16 -20.70
CA PRO A 109 -1.85 14.86 -21.86
C PRO A 109 -1.31 16.30 -22.03
N PRO A 110 -1.22 16.82 -23.27
CA PRO A 110 -1.64 16.21 -24.54
C PRO A 110 -0.53 15.40 -25.23
N HIS A 111 0.68 15.34 -24.68
CA HIS A 111 1.85 14.75 -25.35
C HIS A 111 2.27 13.44 -24.70
N PHE A 112 1.86 12.31 -25.29
CA PHE A 112 2.35 11.00 -24.89
C PHE A 112 3.63 10.68 -25.64
N ARG A 113 4.75 10.61 -24.91
CA ARG A 113 6.06 10.29 -25.48
C ARG A 113 6.66 9.08 -24.82
N VAL A 114 7.42 8.33 -25.59
CA VAL A 114 8.13 7.12 -25.17
C VAL A 114 9.58 7.23 -25.58
N CYS A 115 10.48 6.89 -24.68
CA CYS A 115 11.90 6.76 -24.91
C CYS A 115 12.22 5.28 -25.10
N ALA A 116 12.87 4.95 -26.21
CA ALA A 116 13.51 3.65 -26.43
C ALA A 116 15.01 3.82 -26.32
N ALA A 117 15.59 3.20 -25.31
CA ALA A 117 17.00 3.34 -24.96
C ALA A 117 17.81 2.15 -25.48
N SER A 118 18.92 2.43 -26.15
CA SER A 118 19.91 1.45 -26.62
C SER A 118 21.24 1.69 -25.89
N ALA A 119 22.27 0.90 -26.20
CA ALA A 119 23.58 1.04 -25.55
C ALA A 119 24.27 2.41 -25.79
N THR A 120 23.91 3.13 -26.86
CA THR A 120 24.62 4.36 -27.27
C THR A 120 23.72 5.59 -27.41
N LYS A 121 22.39 5.39 -27.44
CA LYS A 121 21.44 6.48 -27.68
C LYS A 121 20.06 6.26 -27.08
N LEU A 122 19.38 7.36 -26.83
CA LEU A 122 17.96 7.43 -26.47
C LEU A 122 17.17 7.92 -27.69
N GLN A 123 16.24 7.10 -28.18
CA GLN A 123 15.35 7.49 -29.28
C GLN A 123 13.98 7.85 -28.71
N LEU A 124 13.53 9.07 -28.98
CA LEU A 124 12.26 9.60 -28.51
C LEU A 124 11.19 9.43 -29.59
N PHE A 125 10.02 8.96 -29.18
CA PHE A 125 8.85 8.79 -30.02
C PHE A 125 7.68 9.59 -29.43
N GLN A 126 6.86 10.18 -30.29
CA GLN A 126 5.68 10.94 -29.89
C GLN A 126 4.43 10.31 -30.51
N PHE A 127 3.39 10.18 -29.70
CA PHE A 127 2.08 9.73 -30.17
C PHE A 127 1.41 10.83 -31.00
N GLU A 128 0.94 10.47 -32.18
CA GLU A 128 0.15 11.33 -33.04
C GLU A 128 -1.32 10.91 -33.01
N ALA A 129 -2.16 11.78 -32.43
CA ALA A 129 -3.57 11.45 -32.18
C ALA A 129 -4.39 11.22 -33.47
N LYS A 130 -4.02 11.87 -34.59
CA LYS A 130 -4.71 11.73 -35.88
C LYS A 130 -4.49 10.35 -36.50
N GLU A 131 -3.24 9.91 -36.53
CA GLU A 131 -2.85 8.60 -37.09
C GLU A 131 -2.94 7.46 -36.05
N LYS A 132 -3.20 7.78 -34.78
CA LYS A 132 -3.27 6.85 -33.65
C LYS A 132 -2.04 5.95 -33.53
N ARG A 133 -0.85 6.50 -33.80
CA ARG A 133 0.42 5.77 -33.74
C ARG A 133 1.56 6.59 -33.18
N TYR A 134 2.61 5.91 -32.75
CA TYR A 134 3.87 6.56 -32.38
C TYR A 134 4.73 6.83 -33.62
N LYS A 135 5.17 8.09 -33.74
CA LYS A 135 6.14 8.59 -34.72
C LYS A 135 7.48 8.87 -34.06
N TYR A 136 8.56 8.67 -34.79
CA TYR A 136 9.90 9.05 -34.37
C TYR A 136 9.97 10.58 -34.24
N LEU A 137 10.54 11.05 -33.13
CA LEU A 137 10.71 12.47 -32.85
C LEU A 137 12.16 12.90 -33.04
N ARG A 138 13.09 12.24 -32.33
CA ARG A 138 14.52 12.53 -32.37
C ARG A 138 15.34 11.48 -31.62
N GLU A 139 16.65 11.60 -31.69
CA GLU A 139 17.58 10.87 -30.83
C GLU A 139 18.43 11.82 -29.96
N LEU A 140 18.91 11.28 -28.84
CA LEU A 140 19.85 11.92 -27.91
C LEU A 140 21.02 10.97 -27.69
N ALA A 141 22.24 11.48 -27.75
CA ALA A 141 23.44 10.70 -27.42
C ALA A 141 23.55 10.51 -25.90
N ILE A 142 24.08 9.36 -25.48
CA ILE A 142 24.40 9.07 -24.09
C ILE A 142 25.84 8.58 -23.98
N ALA A 143 26.49 8.90 -22.86
CA ALA A 143 27.88 8.55 -22.62
C ALA A 143 28.05 7.07 -22.25
N ASP A 144 27.12 6.53 -21.47
CA ASP A 144 27.16 5.16 -20.96
C ASP A 144 25.87 4.40 -21.29
N PRO A 145 25.95 3.07 -21.45
CA PRO A 145 24.78 2.22 -21.64
C PRO A 145 23.79 2.36 -20.46
N PRO A 146 22.50 2.58 -20.74
CA PRO A 146 21.50 2.80 -19.71
C PRO A 146 21.05 1.46 -19.11
N GLU A 147 20.98 1.39 -17.78
CA GLU A 147 20.37 0.27 -17.02
C GLU A 147 19.02 0.67 -16.39
N VAL A 148 18.71 1.98 -16.34
CA VAL A 148 17.40 2.49 -15.93
C VAL A 148 17.13 3.85 -16.55
N VAL A 149 15.88 4.12 -16.93
CA VAL A 149 15.47 5.41 -17.52
C VAL A 149 14.15 5.88 -16.91
N GLY A 150 14.14 7.06 -16.32
CA GLY A 150 12.94 7.79 -15.90
C GLY A 150 12.73 9.02 -16.78
N TRP A 151 11.48 9.40 -17.04
CA TRP A 151 11.18 10.59 -17.84
C TRP A 151 10.01 11.38 -17.27
N TYR A 152 10.29 12.64 -16.91
CA TYR A 152 9.26 13.60 -16.51
C TYR A 152 9.49 14.95 -17.19
N ARG A 153 8.40 15.52 -17.73
CA ARG A 153 8.40 16.79 -18.49
C ARG A 153 9.46 16.81 -19.59
N ASN A 154 10.50 17.63 -19.44
CA ASN A 154 11.54 17.86 -20.43
C ASN A 154 12.90 17.26 -20.01
N LYS A 155 12.95 16.42 -18.98
CA LYS A 155 14.19 15.83 -18.49
C LYS A 155 14.07 14.31 -18.37
N LEU A 156 15.06 13.61 -18.88
CA LEU A 156 15.25 12.18 -18.68
C LEU A 156 16.32 11.97 -17.61
N ILE A 157 16.08 11.08 -16.68
CA ILE A 157 17.09 10.57 -15.76
C ILE A 157 17.55 9.22 -16.27
N VAL A 158 18.84 9.08 -16.53
CA VAL A 158 19.47 7.84 -17.00
C VAL A 158 20.43 7.35 -15.94
N GLY A 159 20.30 6.10 -15.50
CA GLY A 159 21.25 5.45 -14.62
C GLY A 159 22.09 4.43 -15.36
N SER A 160 23.39 4.41 -15.08
CA SER A 160 24.36 3.40 -15.52
C SER A 160 25.23 2.98 -14.34
N ARG A 161 26.16 2.03 -14.55
CA ARG A 161 27.15 1.67 -13.51
C ARG A 161 28.14 2.77 -13.19
N ARG A 162 28.21 3.84 -14.00
CA ARG A 162 29.09 4.99 -13.75
C ARG A 162 28.41 6.10 -12.95
N GLY A 163 27.11 5.98 -12.67
CA GLY A 163 26.32 6.99 -11.98
C GLY A 163 25.05 7.32 -12.73
N TYR A 164 24.55 8.54 -12.52
CA TYR A 164 23.30 9.01 -13.13
C TYR A 164 23.53 10.26 -13.97
N ALA A 165 22.67 10.51 -14.94
CA ALA A 165 22.68 11.75 -15.73
C ALA A 165 21.26 12.25 -15.99
N LEU A 166 21.05 13.56 -15.80
CA LEU A 166 19.84 14.26 -16.20
C LEU A 166 20.04 14.86 -17.60
N ILE A 167 19.23 14.47 -18.56
CA ILE A 167 19.34 14.87 -19.96
C ILE A 167 18.08 15.63 -20.38
N ASN A 168 18.23 16.82 -20.95
CA ASN A 168 17.12 17.60 -21.46
C ASN A 168 16.63 17.06 -22.82
N ASP A 169 15.33 16.76 -22.95
CA ASP A 169 14.76 16.16 -24.15
C ASP A 169 14.76 17.09 -25.39
N LYS A 170 14.91 18.41 -25.18
CA LYS A 170 14.94 19.42 -26.23
C LYS A 170 16.35 19.89 -26.55
N THR A 171 17.14 20.25 -25.53
CA THR A 171 18.48 20.83 -25.73
C THR A 171 19.58 19.77 -25.84
N ALA A 172 19.30 18.52 -25.46
CA ALA A 172 20.29 17.44 -25.34
C ALA A 172 21.42 17.73 -24.33
N GLU A 173 21.29 18.79 -23.52
CA GLU A 173 22.20 19.09 -22.43
C GLU A 173 22.11 18.00 -21.35
N ALA A 174 23.27 17.53 -20.88
CA ALA A 174 23.38 16.48 -19.89
C ALA A 174 24.11 16.98 -18.63
N LEU A 175 23.47 16.81 -17.48
CA LEU A 175 24.05 17.04 -16.16
C LEU A 175 24.39 15.70 -15.52
N SER A 176 25.68 15.45 -15.27
CA SER A 176 26.13 14.22 -14.61
C SER A 176 25.98 14.32 -13.09
N ILE A 177 25.48 13.26 -12.48
CA ILE A 177 25.28 13.10 -11.03
C ILE A 177 26.21 11.96 -10.58
N ASN A 178 27.31 12.35 -9.95
CA ASN A 178 28.36 11.43 -9.53
C ASN A 178 27.99 10.75 -8.21
N LEU A 179 27.31 9.62 -8.31
CA LEU A 179 27.05 8.72 -7.19
C LEU A 179 27.76 7.39 -7.43
N ASN A 180 28.26 6.78 -6.35
CA ASN A 180 28.84 5.45 -6.46
C ASN A 180 27.72 4.42 -6.66
N VAL A 181 27.77 3.70 -7.79
CA VAL A 181 26.78 2.69 -8.20
C VAL A 181 27.52 1.38 -8.49
N ASN A 182 27.55 0.50 -7.50
CA ASN A 182 28.20 -0.81 -7.59
C ASN A 182 27.26 -1.92 -8.08
N THR A 183 25.94 -1.68 -8.05
CA THR A 183 24.88 -2.61 -8.44
C THR A 183 24.08 -2.06 -9.62
N THR A 184 23.11 -2.80 -10.14
CA THR A 184 22.18 -2.27 -11.14
C THR A 184 21.47 -1.02 -10.60
N PRO A 185 21.59 0.14 -11.27
CA PRO A 185 21.00 1.40 -10.83
C PRO A 185 19.48 1.34 -10.90
N MET A 186 18.81 1.92 -9.91
CA MET A 186 17.36 2.04 -9.84
C MET A 186 16.97 3.51 -9.71
N VAL A 187 15.85 3.88 -10.33
CA VAL A 187 15.25 5.20 -10.19
C VAL A 187 13.75 5.06 -10.03
N LYS A 188 13.16 5.81 -9.10
CA LYS A 188 11.72 6.01 -9.03
C LYS A 188 11.41 7.50 -8.94
N LEU A 189 10.54 7.95 -9.84
CA LEU A 189 9.93 9.27 -9.82
C LEU A 189 9.06 9.43 -8.57
N LEU A 190 9.07 10.60 -7.94
CA LEU A 190 8.36 10.92 -6.71
C LEU A 190 7.62 12.26 -6.81
N PRO A 191 6.64 12.54 -5.93
CA PRO A 191 5.98 13.85 -5.87
C PRO A 191 6.97 15.01 -5.73
N ASN A 192 6.50 16.24 -6.00
CA ASN A 192 7.31 17.47 -5.91
C ASN A 192 8.54 17.51 -6.84
N GLU A 193 8.50 16.75 -7.94
CA GLU A 193 9.62 16.66 -8.88
C GLU A 193 10.89 16.07 -8.22
N GLU A 194 10.70 15.20 -7.24
CA GLU A 194 11.78 14.44 -6.61
C GLU A 194 11.99 13.10 -7.33
N ILE A 195 13.16 12.51 -7.09
CA ILE A 195 13.50 11.14 -7.46
C ILE A 195 14.20 10.47 -6.29
N VAL A 196 13.97 9.17 -6.16
CA VAL A 196 14.84 8.29 -5.38
C VAL A 196 15.70 7.49 -6.34
N VAL A 197 17.01 7.46 -6.07
CA VAL A 197 18.00 6.69 -6.83
C VAL A 197 18.74 5.73 -5.91
N SER A 198 19.15 4.57 -6.43
CA SER A 198 19.99 3.65 -5.67
C SER A 198 21.47 4.02 -5.79
N ALA A 199 22.18 4.04 -4.68
CA ALA A 199 23.61 4.29 -4.58
C ALA A 199 24.23 3.35 -3.53
N MET A 200 25.56 3.24 -3.52
CA MET A 200 26.34 2.56 -2.48
C MET A 200 25.78 1.16 -2.12
N ASP A 201 25.50 0.34 -3.14
CA ASP A 201 24.95 -1.02 -3.07
C ASP A 201 23.51 -1.16 -2.54
N ALA A 202 23.13 -0.44 -1.49
CA ALA A 202 21.83 -0.61 -0.84
C ALA A 202 21.32 0.66 -0.15
N LEU A 203 21.70 1.84 -0.66
CA LEU A 203 21.24 3.14 -0.15
C LEU A 203 20.36 3.87 -1.17
N GLY A 204 19.21 4.36 -0.72
CA GLY A 204 18.30 5.20 -1.49
C GLY A 204 18.56 6.67 -1.18
N VAL A 205 18.98 7.42 -2.19
CA VAL A 205 19.26 8.86 -2.09
C VAL A 205 18.16 9.63 -2.80
N PHE A 206 17.66 10.69 -2.17
CA PHE A 206 16.64 11.57 -2.72
C PHE A 206 17.28 12.77 -3.39
N LEU A 207 16.91 13.02 -4.64
CA LEU A 207 17.37 14.15 -5.43
C LEU A 207 16.17 14.89 -6.02
N LEU A 208 16.31 16.18 -6.25
CA LEU A 208 15.40 16.95 -7.09
C LEU A 208 15.67 16.61 -8.56
N PHE A 209 14.70 16.88 -9.44
CA PHE A 209 14.89 16.84 -10.89
C PHE A 209 15.84 17.95 -11.43
N THR A 210 16.55 18.66 -10.54
CA THR A 210 17.69 19.54 -10.82
C THR A 210 19.04 18.83 -10.61
N GLY A 211 19.05 17.66 -9.97
CA GLY A 211 20.25 16.91 -9.59
C GLY A 211 20.72 17.22 -8.16
N GLU A 212 20.08 18.18 -7.49
CA GLU A 212 20.43 18.57 -6.12
C GLU A 212 19.86 17.58 -5.09
N PRO A 213 20.59 17.27 -4.00
CA PRO A 213 20.09 16.37 -2.96
C PRO A 213 18.95 17.02 -2.15
N VAL A 214 17.93 16.22 -1.85
CA VAL A 214 16.84 16.63 -0.97
C VAL A 214 17.27 16.45 0.48
N GLN A 215 16.98 17.42 1.34
CA GLN A 215 17.26 17.34 2.78
C GLN A 215 16.29 16.38 3.47
N ARG A 216 16.58 15.08 3.35
CA ARG A 216 15.77 14.01 3.92
C ARG A 216 16.63 12.79 4.24
N ASN A 217 16.20 12.00 5.22
CA ASN A 217 16.80 10.71 5.52
C ASN A 217 16.80 9.82 4.27
N SER A 218 17.95 9.20 4.01
CA SER A 218 18.11 8.15 3.01
C SER A 218 17.36 6.88 3.43
N ILE A 219 17.10 6.01 2.46
CA ILE A 219 16.56 4.67 2.71
C ILE A 219 17.70 3.67 2.74
N ALA A 220 17.84 2.92 3.82
CA ALA A 220 18.75 1.79 3.87
C ALA A 220 17.98 0.50 3.55
N TRP A 221 18.41 -0.21 2.51
CA TRP A 221 17.93 -1.55 2.20
C TRP A 221 18.89 -2.61 2.72
N THR A 222 18.36 -3.81 2.95
CA THR A 222 19.20 -4.98 3.32
C THR A 222 20.05 -5.49 2.16
N LYS A 223 19.59 -5.27 0.92
CA LYS A 223 20.29 -5.56 -0.35
C LYS A 223 19.77 -4.58 -1.41
N ALA A 224 20.50 -4.43 -2.52
CA ALA A 224 20.05 -3.65 -3.67
C ALA A 224 18.62 -4.06 -4.11
N PRO A 225 17.67 -3.12 -4.18
CA PRO A 225 16.35 -3.42 -4.72
C PRO A 225 16.42 -3.64 -6.23
N VAL A 226 15.54 -4.49 -6.76
CA VAL A 226 15.39 -4.71 -8.22
C VAL A 226 14.19 -3.97 -8.81
N ALA A 227 13.31 -3.44 -7.95
CA ALA A 227 12.24 -2.54 -8.32
C ALA A 227 11.90 -1.65 -7.11
N ILE A 228 11.54 -0.40 -7.39
CA ILE A 228 11.12 0.59 -6.39
C ILE A 228 9.80 1.18 -6.88
N GLU A 229 8.78 1.12 -6.05
CA GLU A 229 7.45 1.65 -6.32
C GLU A 229 7.00 2.61 -5.22
N TYR A 230 6.12 3.54 -5.58
CA TYR A 230 5.61 4.56 -4.67
C TYR A 230 4.10 4.42 -4.54
N THR A 231 3.61 4.52 -3.30
CA THR A 231 2.19 4.58 -2.92
C THR A 231 2.09 5.36 -1.64
N SER A 232 1.39 6.49 -1.63
CA SER A 232 1.49 7.47 -0.55
C SER A 232 1.03 6.91 0.80
N PRO A 233 1.77 7.09 1.92
CA PRO A 233 3.06 7.78 2.09
C PRO A 233 4.27 6.83 2.19
N TYR A 234 4.32 5.79 1.38
CA TYR A 234 5.30 4.71 1.45
C TYR A 234 6.09 4.53 0.15
N LEU A 235 7.32 4.07 0.32
CA LEU A 235 8.08 3.43 -0.75
C LEU A 235 8.06 1.92 -0.54
N VAL A 236 7.88 1.21 -1.65
CA VAL A 236 7.76 -0.25 -1.66
C VAL A 236 8.87 -0.78 -2.57
N SER A 237 9.77 -1.57 -2.01
CA SER A 237 10.98 -2.03 -2.70
C SER A 237 11.00 -3.55 -2.79
N MET A 238 11.26 -4.08 -3.99
CA MET A 238 11.41 -5.51 -4.23
C MET A 238 12.85 -5.91 -3.94
N ILE A 239 13.04 -6.71 -2.89
CA ILE A 239 14.34 -7.19 -2.44
C ILE A 239 14.55 -8.64 -2.91
N PRO A 240 15.60 -8.92 -3.69
CA PRO A 240 15.87 -10.26 -4.22
C PRO A 240 15.90 -11.33 -3.14
N GLN A 241 15.21 -12.46 -3.39
CA GLN A 241 15.12 -13.63 -2.51
C GLN A 241 14.50 -13.39 -1.12
N LYS A 242 14.08 -12.15 -0.80
CA LYS A 242 13.42 -11.79 0.45
C LYS A 242 11.94 -11.53 0.22
N GLY A 243 11.59 -10.69 -0.74
CA GLY A 243 10.22 -10.25 -1.00
C GLY A 243 10.14 -8.74 -1.12
N ILE A 244 9.34 -8.10 -0.27
CA ILE A 244 9.05 -6.67 -0.35
C ILE A 244 9.38 -5.99 0.97
N ASP A 245 10.09 -4.87 0.92
CA ASP A 245 10.28 -3.96 2.05
C ASP A 245 9.43 -2.70 1.83
N VAL A 246 8.77 -2.23 2.90
CA VAL A 246 7.93 -1.04 2.91
C VAL A 246 8.57 -0.01 3.82
N HIS A 247 9.00 1.11 3.25
CA HIS A 247 9.64 2.20 3.97
C HIS A 247 8.73 3.42 4.06
N SER A 248 8.77 4.11 5.19
CA SER A 248 8.07 5.37 5.41
C SER A 248 8.73 6.49 4.61
N MET A 249 7.93 7.24 3.85
CA MET A 249 8.42 8.45 3.19
C MET A 249 8.65 9.63 4.15
N GLN A 250 8.23 9.53 5.40
CA GLN A 250 8.39 10.64 6.34
C GLN A 250 9.79 10.68 6.96
N ASP A 251 10.33 9.51 7.31
CA ASP A 251 11.55 9.39 8.10
C ASP A 251 12.55 8.34 7.55
N GLY A 252 12.18 7.63 6.48
CA GLY A 252 13.02 6.59 5.87
C GLY A 252 13.04 5.26 6.64
N SER A 253 12.24 5.12 7.70
CA SER A 253 12.21 3.91 8.53
C SER A 253 11.57 2.73 7.79
N LEU A 254 12.05 1.52 8.06
CA LEU A 254 11.42 0.28 7.59
C LEU A 254 10.15 0.03 8.43
N VAL A 255 8.99 0.13 7.80
CA VAL A 255 7.67 -0.07 8.42
C VAL A 255 7.31 -1.55 8.46
N GLN A 256 7.59 -2.28 7.38
CA GLN A 256 7.20 -3.67 7.23
C GLN A 256 8.07 -4.39 6.20
N SER A 257 8.30 -5.69 6.40
CA SER A 257 8.79 -6.61 5.37
C SER A 257 7.77 -7.71 5.13
N ILE A 258 7.47 -7.99 3.87
CA ILE A 258 6.58 -9.09 3.45
C ILE A 258 7.44 -10.16 2.76
N ALA A 259 7.48 -11.35 3.35
CA ALA A 259 8.27 -12.46 2.84
C ALA A 259 7.64 -13.06 1.58
N LEU A 260 8.30 -12.86 0.45
CA LEU A 260 7.94 -13.40 -0.86
C LEU A 260 9.23 -13.79 -1.60
N PRO A 261 9.93 -14.85 -1.16
CA PRO A 261 11.29 -15.15 -1.62
C PRO A 261 11.38 -15.47 -3.12
N ARG A 262 10.27 -15.83 -3.75
CA ARG A 262 10.16 -16.14 -5.18
C ARG A 262 9.43 -15.03 -5.97
N ILE A 263 9.45 -13.80 -5.48
CA ILE A 263 8.95 -12.63 -6.21
C ILE A 263 9.71 -12.47 -7.54
N THR A 264 9.00 -12.27 -8.65
CA THR A 264 9.58 -12.15 -10.00
C THR A 264 9.33 -10.82 -10.66
N ALA A 265 8.22 -10.13 -10.33
CA ALA A 265 7.89 -8.82 -10.86
C ALA A 265 7.09 -8.00 -9.84
N MET A 266 7.19 -6.68 -9.95
CA MET A 266 6.44 -5.72 -9.16
C MET A 266 6.06 -4.53 -10.03
N PHE A 267 4.89 -3.95 -9.76
CA PHE A 267 4.40 -2.73 -10.38
C PHE A 267 3.62 -1.89 -9.37
N GLY A 268 3.75 -0.58 -9.47
CA GLY A 268 3.02 0.37 -8.65
C GLY A 268 2.46 1.54 -9.44
N ASN A 269 1.25 1.95 -9.08
CA ASN A 269 0.55 3.08 -9.70
C ASN A 269 0.09 4.13 -8.69
N GLY A 270 0.88 4.36 -7.63
CA GLY A 270 0.53 5.31 -6.57
C GLY A 270 0.69 6.79 -6.91
N MET A 271 1.01 7.14 -8.16
CA MET A 271 1.01 8.53 -8.65
C MET A 271 0.13 8.66 -9.89
N LYS A 272 -0.44 9.85 -10.05
CA LYS A 272 -1.07 10.29 -11.29
C LYS A 272 0.00 10.75 -12.30
N TRP A 273 -0.44 11.02 -13.52
CA TRP A 273 0.41 11.50 -14.63
C TRP A 273 0.92 12.94 -14.48
N ASP A 274 0.52 13.64 -13.44
CA ASP A 274 1.01 14.97 -13.07
C ASP A 274 1.95 14.91 -11.84
N MET A 275 2.36 13.70 -11.44
CA MET A 275 3.16 13.40 -10.24
C MET A 275 2.45 13.70 -8.92
N GLU A 276 1.15 13.99 -8.94
CA GLU A 276 0.39 14.03 -7.70
C GLU A 276 0.26 12.61 -7.11
N PRO A 277 0.47 12.43 -5.80
CA PRO A 277 0.15 11.18 -5.14
C PRO A 277 -1.33 10.85 -5.31
N ARG A 278 -1.64 9.57 -5.53
CA ARG A 278 -3.02 9.11 -5.37
C ARG A 278 -3.40 9.12 -3.90
N THR A 279 -4.66 9.45 -3.62
CA THR A 279 -5.18 9.48 -2.26
C THR A 279 -5.69 8.10 -1.84
N GLY A 280 -5.65 7.82 -0.53
CA GLY A 280 -6.18 6.56 0.00
C GLY A 280 -7.63 6.33 -0.43
N GLY A 281 -7.88 5.15 -1.02
CA GLY A 281 -9.18 4.77 -1.57
C GLY A 281 -9.34 4.98 -3.08
N ASP A 282 -8.36 5.58 -3.76
CA ASP A 282 -8.29 5.55 -5.23
C ASP A 282 -8.10 4.10 -5.69
N SER A 283 -9.01 3.59 -6.52
CA SER A 283 -8.97 2.20 -6.98
C SER A 283 -7.75 1.90 -7.86
N GLU A 284 -7.10 2.93 -8.40
CA GLU A 284 -5.89 2.81 -9.22
C GLU A 284 -4.59 2.94 -8.41
N ASP A 285 -4.64 3.34 -7.12
CA ASP A 285 -3.50 3.26 -6.20
C ASP A 285 -3.29 1.81 -5.77
N VAL A 286 -2.54 1.09 -6.60
CA VAL A 286 -2.28 -0.33 -6.39
C VAL A 286 -0.80 -0.60 -6.49
N ILE A 287 -0.34 -1.51 -5.64
CA ILE A 287 0.90 -2.23 -5.83
C ILE A 287 0.54 -3.68 -6.18
N VAL A 288 1.11 -4.20 -7.26
CA VAL A 288 0.88 -5.57 -7.72
C VAL A 288 2.22 -6.29 -7.79
N VAL A 289 2.25 -7.53 -7.31
CA VAL A 289 3.45 -8.35 -7.32
C VAL A 289 3.15 -9.74 -7.86
N ALA A 290 4.07 -10.25 -8.68
CA ALA A 290 4.02 -11.62 -9.18
C ALA A 290 5.04 -12.46 -8.41
N ALA A 291 4.64 -13.62 -7.91
CA ALA A 291 5.54 -14.57 -7.25
C ALA A 291 5.36 -15.99 -7.77
N LEU A 292 6.48 -16.64 -8.03
CA LEU A 292 6.53 -18.01 -8.53
C LEU A 292 6.29 -19.01 -7.39
N ASN A 293 5.29 -19.86 -7.54
CA ASN A 293 4.98 -20.94 -6.61
C ASN A 293 6.02 -22.06 -6.71
N ALA A 294 6.02 -22.98 -5.73
CA ALA A 294 6.89 -24.16 -5.75
C ALA A 294 6.63 -25.08 -6.96
N THR A 295 5.39 -25.09 -7.45
CA THR A 295 4.90 -25.89 -8.58
C THR A 295 5.30 -25.33 -9.96
N GLY A 296 5.91 -24.13 -10.02
CA GLY A 296 6.26 -23.46 -11.28
C GLY A 296 5.14 -22.60 -11.89
N SER A 297 3.96 -22.55 -11.27
CA SER A 297 2.92 -21.55 -11.58
C SER A 297 3.23 -20.22 -10.92
N THR A 298 2.70 -19.11 -11.44
CA THR A 298 2.86 -17.78 -10.84
C THR A 298 1.53 -17.28 -10.28
N SER A 299 1.55 -16.73 -9.07
CA SER A 299 0.40 -16.03 -8.48
C SER A 299 0.65 -14.53 -8.49
N ILE A 300 -0.38 -13.74 -8.76
CA ILE A 300 -0.31 -12.27 -8.76
C ILE A 300 -1.13 -11.75 -7.58
N PHE A 301 -0.47 -10.99 -6.72
CA PHE A 301 -1.01 -10.47 -5.48
C PHE A 301 -1.17 -8.96 -5.58
N LYS A 302 -2.21 -8.44 -4.95
CA LYS A 302 -2.37 -7.01 -4.68
C LYS A 302 -1.79 -6.72 -3.29
N VAL A 303 -0.93 -5.71 -3.18
CA VAL A 303 -0.43 -5.19 -1.91
C VAL A 303 -1.16 -3.89 -1.64
N GLU A 304 -1.94 -3.86 -0.57
CA GLU A 304 -2.75 -2.69 -0.20
C GLU A 304 -2.46 -2.24 1.22
N GLN A 305 -2.75 -0.97 1.49
CA GLN A 305 -2.79 -0.52 2.87
C GLN A 305 -3.90 -1.25 3.59
N MET A 306 -3.58 -1.77 4.77
CA MET A 306 -4.57 -2.44 5.60
C MET A 306 -5.69 -1.42 5.95
N PRO A 307 -6.97 -1.79 5.93
CA PRO A 307 -8.03 -0.88 6.33
C PRO A 307 -7.77 -0.26 7.71
N MET A 308 -8.07 1.03 7.88
CA MET A 308 -7.80 1.76 9.12
C MET A 308 -8.40 1.07 10.35
N GLU A 309 -9.62 0.53 10.23
CA GLU A 309 -10.29 -0.18 11.33
C GLU A 309 -9.50 -1.42 11.77
N GLN A 310 -8.87 -2.13 10.82
CA GLN A 310 -8.04 -3.29 11.10
C GLN A 310 -6.66 -2.90 11.66
N GLN A 311 -6.03 -1.83 11.14
CA GLN A 311 -4.78 -1.30 11.71
C GLN A 311 -4.96 -0.89 13.18
N VAL A 312 -6.06 -0.20 13.49
CA VAL A 312 -6.42 0.18 14.85
C VAL A 312 -6.64 -1.07 15.69
N GLN A 313 -7.43 -2.04 15.21
CA GLN A 313 -7.69 -3.26 15.96
C GLN A 313 -6.40 -4.02 16.28
N GLU A 314 -5.46 -4.15 15.35
CA GLU A 314 -4.19 -4.86 15.58
C GLU A 314 -3.31 -4.14 16.62
N LEU A 315 -3.26 -2.80 16.62
CA LEU A 315 -2.56 -2.04 17.64
C LEU A 315 -3.21 -2.21 19.02
N LEU A 316 -4.54 -2.20 19.08
CA LEU A 316 -5.29 -2.47 20.31
C LEU A 316 -5.08 -3.91 20.79
N ASP A 317 -5.03 -4.88 19.88
CA ASP A 317 -4.74 -6.29 20.14
C ASP A 317 -3.30 -6.50 20.66
N ARG A 318 -2.39 -5.57 20.39
CA ARG A 318 -1.02 -5.54 20.97
C ARG A 318 -0.91 -4.68 22.23
N GLY A 319 -2.00 -4.06 22.69
CA GLY A 319 -2.01 -3.15 23.84
C GLY A 319 -1.39 -1.77 23.56
N ARG A 320 -1.10 -1.42 22.31
CA ARG A 320 -0.48 -0.14 21.91
C ARG A 320 -1.54 0.94 21.69
N ILE A 321 -2.25 1.31 22.75
CA ILE A 321 -3.42 2.22 22.69
C ILE A 321 -3.02 3.62 22.23
N GLU A 322 -1.89 4.16 22.71
CA GLU A 322 -1.44 5.51 22.35
C GLU A 322 -1.12 5.64 20.86
N GLU A 323 -0.47 4.61 20.29
CA GLU A 323 -0.18 4.60 18.86
C GLU A 323 -1.44 4.47 18.01
N ALA A 324 -2.40 3.65 18.46
CA ALA A 324 -3.71 3.57 17.81
C ALA A 324 -4.45 4.92 17.85
N SER A 325 -4.33 5.65 18.98
CA SER A 325 -4.89 6.98 19.17
C SER A 325 -4.25 8.01 18.23
N ASP A 326 -2.92 8.00 18.12
CA ASP A 326 -2.20 8.92 17.24
C ASP A 326 -2.43 8.62 15.76
N LEU A 327 -2.50 7.35 15.37
CA LEU A 327 -2.93 6.94 14.03
C LEU A 327 -4.34 7.46 13.72
N MET A 328 -5.28 7.28 14.67
CA MET A 328 -6.65 7.73 14.50
C MET A 328 -6.74 9.26 14.37
N LYS A 329 -6.04 10.03 15.22
CA LYS A 329 -6.00 11.50 15.16
C LYS A 329 -5.45 12.00 13.82
N LYS A 330 -4.34 11.41 13.34
CA LYS A 330 -3.75 11.75 12.04
C LYS A 330 -4.75 11.51 10.90
N SER A 331 -5.45 10.37 10.93
CA SER A 331 -6.42 9.99 9.88
C SER A 331 -7.64 10.91 9.75
N ILE A 332 -8.03 11.59 10.84
CA ILE A 332 -9.21 12.48 10.86
C ILE A 332 -8.86 13.96 10.85
N SER A 333 -7.57 14.31 10.84
CA SER A 333 -7.08 15.69 10.95
C SER A 333 -7.64 16.65 9.88
N SER A 334 -7.97 16.12 8.69
CA SER A 334 -8.55 16.89 7.58
C SER A 334 -10.08 17.07 7.68
N LEU A 335 -10.74 16.38 8.61
CA LEU A 335 -12.19 16.46 8.79
C LEU A 335 -12.58 17.67 9.63
N ASN A 336 -13.85 18.09 9.56
CA ASN A 336 -14.37 19.12 10.45
C ASN A 336 -14.48 18.62 11.91
N ALA A 337 -14.58 19.56 12.87
CA ALA A 337 -14.57 19.26 14.30
C ALA A 337 -15.64 18.24 14.73
N ASP A 338 -16.86 18.32 14.18
CA ASP A 338 -17.94 17.38 14.52
C ASP A 338 -17.66 15.95 14.05
N LYS A 339 -17.15 15.80 12.81
CA LYS A 339 -16.75 14.50 12.28
C LYS A 339 -15.56 13.94 13.04
N GLN A 340 -14.59 14.79 13.42
CA GLN A 340 -13.46 14.39 14.25
C GLN A 340 -13.94 13.84 15.60
N LYS A 341 -14.82 14.59 16.30
CA LYS A 341 -15.40 14.19 17.59
C LYS A 341 -16.17 12.88 17.48
N SER A 342 -17.00 12.73 16.45
CA SER A 342 -17.77 11.50 16.21
C SER A 342 -16.88 10.27 15.97
N ARG A 343 -15.86 10.41 15.10
CA ARG A 343 -14.88 9.34 14.81
C ARG A 343 -14.08 8.96 16.05
N MET A 344 -13.65 9.95 16.84
CA MET A 344 -12.90 9.73 18.06
C MET A 344 -13.75 9.05 19.15
N ARG A 345 -15.05 9.36 19.26
CA ARG A 345 -15.97 8.62 20.14
C ARG A 345 -16.07 7.14 19.77
N ARG A 346 -16.18 6.83 18.46
CA ARG A 346 -16.19 5.42 17.98
C ARG A 346 -14.87 4.71 18.30
N PHE A 347 -13.73 5.40 18.14
CA PHE A 347 -12.42 4.87 18.53
C PHE A 347 -12.35 4.59 20.04
N HIS A 348 -12.71 5.55 20.90
CA HIS A 348 -12.73 5.34 22.35
C HIS A 348 -13.64 4.19 22.78
N ARG A 349 -14.78 4.00 22.10
CA ARG A 349 -15.65 2.84 22.32
C ARG A 349 -14.93 1.52 22.02
N GLN A 350 -14.20 1.45 20.91
CA GLN A 350 -13.41 0.27 20.53
C GLN A 350 -12.29 -0.03 21.54
N VAL A 351 -11.61 1.02 22.02
CA VAL A 351 -10.60 0.90 23.10
C VAL A 351 -11.25 0.34 24.38
N ALA A 352 -12.38 0.92 24.80
CA ALA A 352 -13.12 0.48 25.99
C ALA A 352 -13.51 -1.01 25.90
N ILE A 353 -14.09 -1.43 24.77
CA ILE A 353 -14.45 -2.83 24.53
C ILE A 353 -13.22 -3.74 24.63
N THR A 354 -12.09 -3.34 24.03
CA THR A 354 -10.85 -4.13 24.06
C THR A 354 -10.32 -4.29 25.48
N LEU A 355 -10.32 -3.21 26.27
CA LEU A 355 -9.91 -3.24 27.67
C LEU A 355 -10.84 -4.10 28.54
N LEU A 356 -12.16 -4.04 28.31
CA LEU A 356 -13.13 -4.91 29.00
C LEU A 356 -12.87 -6.39 28.69
N LYS A 357 -12.64 -6.75 27.42
CA LYS A 357 -12.29 -8.12 27.00
C LYS A 357 -11.00 -8.63 27.66
N ARG A 358 -10.06 -7.73 27.95
CA ARG A 358 -8.79 -8.02 28.63
C ARG A 358 -8.88 -8.00 30.16
N CYS A 359 -10.06 -7.75 30.70
CA CYS A 359 -10.28 -7.54 32.13
C CYS A 359 -9.50 -6.35 32.74
N GLU A 360 -9.12 -5.35 31.93
CA GLU A 360 -8.43 -4.12 32.33
C GLU A 360 -9.42 -3.01 32.73
N PHE A 361 -10.28 -3.30 33.71
CA PHE A 361 -11.47 -2.47 34.00
C PHE A 361 -11.17 -1.03 34.36
N ASN A 362 -10.12 -0.78 35.15
CA ASN A 362 -9.78 0.57 35.60
C ASN A 362 -9.36 1.49 34.44
N ALA A 363 -8.65 0.95 33.45
CA ALA A 363 -8.27 1.69 32.25
C ALA A 363 -9.50 1.94 31.36
N ALA A 364 -10.41 0.96 31.28
CA ALA A 364 -11.63 1.06 30.46
C ALA A 364 -12.53 2.25 30.88
N VAL A 365 -12.58 2.60 32.17
CA VAL A 365 -13.44 3.69 32.70
C VAL A 365 -13.29 5.00 31.92
N GLU A 366 -12.05 5.41 31.64
CA GLU A 366 -11.77 6.66 30.94
C GLU A 366 -12.31 6.62 29.50
N PHE A 367 -12.12 5.49 28.81
CA PHE A 367 -12.53 5.34 27.42
C PHE A 367 -14.05 5.13 27.27
N ILE A 368 -14.71 4.46 28.22
CA ILE A 368 -16.17 4.38 28.29
C ILE A 368 -16.74 5.79 28.38
N TYR A 369 -16.23 6.60 29.29
CA TYR A 369 -16.64 7.99 29.45
C TYR A 369 -16.38 8.84 28.20
N ARG A 370 -15.16 8.83 27.66
CA ARG A 370 -14.81 9.60 26.46
C ARG A 370 -15.60 9.20 25.22
N SER A 371 -16.04 7.94 25.13
CA SER A 371 -16.87 7.47 24.03
C SER A 371 -18.31 8.00 24.08
N GLY A 372 -18.76 8.51 25.23
CA GLY A 372 -20.16 8.88 25.47
C GLY A 372 -21.08 7.66 25.49
N MET A 373 -20.56 6.49 25.86
CA MET A 373 -21.35 5.27 26.02
C MET A 373 -22.35 5.46 27.16
N ASP A 374 -23.58 5.01 26.95
CA ASP A 374 -24.61 5.04 27.98
C ASP A 374 -24.16 4.16 29.16
N PRO A 375 -24.10 4.68 30.41
CA PRO A 375 -23.67 3.88 31.55
C PRO A 375 -24.49 2.61 31.78
N ARG A 376 -25.72 2.54 31.26
CA ARG A 376 -26.57 1.34 31.32
C ARG A 376 -26.01 0.16 30.51
N GLU A 377 -25.22 0.44 29.46
CA GLU A 377 -24.54 -0.60 28.67
C GLU A 377 -23.71 -1.51 29.56
N TRP A 378 -22.91 -0.95 30.46
CA TRP A 378 -22.08 -1.75 31.37
C TRP A 378 -22.80 -2.13 32.67
N LEU A 379 -23.63 -1.23 33.21
CA LEU A 379 -24.39 -1.47 34.45
C LEU A 379 -25.33 -2.68 34.34
N SER A 380 -25.91 -2.93 33.15
CA SER A 380 -26.82 -4.06 32.92
C SER A 380 -26.22 -5.43 33.25
N PHE A 381 -24.90 -5.58 33.24
CA PHE A 381 -24.20 -6.82 33.58
C PHE A 381 -24.06 -7.08 35.09
N PHE A 382 -24.53 -6.15 35.94
CA PHE A 382 -24.45 -6.24 37.40
C PHE A 382 -25.86 -6.27 38.00
N PRO A 383 -26.56 -7.42 37.96
CA PRO A 383 -27.93 -7.54 38.47
C PRO A 383 -28.04 -7.14 39.95
N ASP A 384 -26.98 -7.36 40.74
CA ASP A 384 -26.94 -7.01 42.17
C ASP A 384 -26.90 -5.50 42.43
N LEU A 385 -26.61 -4.67 41.41
CA LEU A 385 -26.47 -3.22 41.52
C LEU A 385 -27.67 -2.44 40.96
N VAL A 386 -28.69 -3.13 40.46
CA VAL A 386 -29.85 -2.53 39.81
C VAL A 386 -31.15 -2.93 40.50
N SER A 387 -32.22 -2.15 40.30
CA SER A 387 -33.54 -2.50 40.83
C SER A 387 -34.13 -3.70 40.06
N PRO A 388 -35.03 -4.50 40.67
CA PRO A 388 -35.69 -5.62 39.98
C PRO A 388 -36.47 -5.21 38.72
N SER A 389 -36.88 -3.95 38.63
CA SER A 389 -37.56 -3.36 37.48
C SER A 389 -36.61 -2.82 36.40
N PHE A 390 -35.30 -2.85 36.62
CA PHE A 390 -34.32 -2.36 35.66
C PHE A 390 -34.24 -3.32 34.48
N ALA A 391 -34.69 -2.86 33.32
CA ALA A 391 -34.58 -3.57 32.06
C ALA A 391 -33.80 -2.71 31.07
N TYR A 392 -32.67 -3.21 30.62
CA TYR A 392 -31.86 -2.57 29.59
C TYR A 392 -31.14 -3.64 28.79
N GLU A 393 -31.34 -3.66 27.48
CA GLU A 393 -30.59 -4.53 26.58
C GLU A 393 -29.43 -3.74 25.95
N PRO A 394 -28.18 -4.14 26.20
CA PRO A 394 -27.01 -3.53 25.60
C PRO A 394 -27.04 -3.53 24.07
N THR A 395 -26.82 -2.38 23.47
CA THR A 395 -26.73 -2.21 22.00
C THR A 395 -25.29 -2.15 21.51
N ILE A 396 -24.35 -1.85 22.41
CA ILE A 396 -22.92 -1.80 22.14
C ILE A 396 -22.24 -3.05 22.69
N LEU A 397 -22.53 -3.39 23.94
CA LEU A 397 -21.99 -4.59 24.60
C LEU A 397 -22.90 -5.80 24.34
N THR A 398 -23.14 -6.07 23.06
CA THR A 398 -23.98 -7.19 22.60
C THR A 398 -23.32 -8.54 22.93
N PRO A 399 -24.07 -9.66 22.85
CA PRO A 399 -23.49 -11.00 23.02
C PRO A 399 -22.33 -11.31 22.06
N ASP A 400 -22.31 -10.76 20.84
CA ASP A 400 -21.20 -10.92 19.90
C ASP A 400 -19.93 -10.16 20.33
N VAL A 401 -20.11 -9.08 21.09
CA VAL A 401 -19.01 -8.26 21.58
C VAL A 401 -18.49 -8.80 22.91
N LEU A 402 -19.37 -9.06 23.87
CA LEU A 402 -19.04 -9.67 25.16
C LEU A 402 -19.86 -10.96 25.31
N PRO A 403 -19.25 -12.13 25.08
CA PRO A 403 -19.98 -13.40 25.05
C PRO A 403 -20.58 -13.71 26.42
N ARG A 404 -21.90 -13.89 26.48
CA ARG A 404 -22.66 -14.13 27.73
C ARG A 404 -22.84 -15.62 28.04
N GLY A 405 -22.15 -16.50 27.32
CA GLY A 405 -22.33 -17.96 27.43
C GLY A 405 -23.79 -18.36 27.16
N SER A 406 -24.37 -19.17 28.06
CA SER A 406 -25.77 -19.61 27.97
C SER A 406 -26.76 -18.64 28.64
N SER A 407 -26.29 -17.51 29.20
CA SER A 407 -27.17 -16.55 29.86
C SER A 407 -27.98 -15.74 28.84
N ALA A 408 -29.30 -15.71 29.02
CA ALA A 408 -30.20 -14.89 28.21
C ALA A 408 -30.10 -13.39 28.57
N SER A 409 -29.81 -13.06 29.83
CA SER A 409 -29.63 -11.69 30.31
C SER A 409 -28.14 -11.30 30.39
N PRO A 410 -27.80 -10.00 30.31
CA PRO A 410 -26.44 -9.53 30.61
C PRO A 410 -26.04 -9.94 32.02
N ASP A 411 -25.00 -10.77 32.14
CA ASP A 411 -24.43 -11.21 33.42
C ASP A 411 -22.90 -11.25 33.32
N TRP A 412 -22.24 -10.48 34.18
CA TRP A 412 -20.79 -10.37 34.16
C TRP A 412 -20.09 -11.67 34.57
N ASN A 413 -20.70 -12.52 35.41
CA ASN A 413 -20.10 -13.80 35.79
C ASN A 413 -19.98 -14.74 34.58
N SER A 414 -21.07 -14.86 33.81
CA SER A 414 -21.08 -15.63 32.56
C SER A 414 -20.10 -15.09 31.53
N VAL A 415 -19.97 -13.76 31.42
CA VAL A 415 -18.99 -13.11 30.53
C VAL A 415 -17.56 -13.42 30.94
N LEU A 416 -17.22 -13.29 32.23
CA LEU A 416 -15.88 -13.61 32.72
C LEU A 416 -15.52 -15.08 32.50
N ALA A 417 -16.48 -15.99 32.70
CA ALA A 417 -16.28 -17.42 32.44
C ALA A 417 -15.97 -17.69 30.96
N ALA A 418 -16.71 -17.07 30.04
CA ALA A 418 -16.46 -17.18 28.61
C ALA A 418 -15.10 -16.59 28.21
N LEU A 419 -14.78 -15.38 28.67
CA LEU A 419 -13.52 -14.70 28.35
C LEU A 419 -12.28 -15.45 28.88
N LEU A 420 -12.35 -16.01 30.09
CA LEU A 420 -11.25 -16.80 30.64
C LEU A 420 -11.09 -18.14 29.93
N LYS A 421 -12.19 -18.75 29.45
CA LYS A 421 -12.11 -19.99 28.67
C LYS A 421 -11.50 -19.76 27.29
N ASP A 422 -11.98 -18.75 26.58
CA ASP A 422 -11.65 -18.55 25.16
C ASP A 422 -10.38 -17.70 24.94
N ASN A 423 -9.97 -16.92 25.95
CA ASN A 423 -8.95 -15.88 25.78
C ASN A 423 -7.85 -15.90 26.87
N ALA A 424 -7.72 -16.98 27.65
CA ALA A 424 -6.71 -17.11 28.71
C ALA A 424 -5.28 -16.78 28.27
N GLY A 425 -4.89 -17.17 27.05
CA GLY A 425 -3.54 -16.94 26.52
C GLY A 425 -3.21 -15.47 26.23
N ASN A 426 -4.23 -14.62 26.08
CA ASN A 426 -4.09 -13.19 25.77
C ASN A 426 -4.29 -12.29 27.01
N LEU A 427 -4.61 -12.87 28.16
CA LEU A 427 -4.80 -12.15 29.42
C LEU A 427 -3.49 -12.10 30.19
N ALA A 428 -3.29 -11.03 30.98
CA ALA A 428 -2.15 -10.96 31.89
C ALA A 428 -2.19 -12.14 32.88
N PRO A 429 -1.06 -12.83 33.15
CA PRO A 429 -1.03 -14.02 34.03
C PRO A 429 -1.64 -13.77 35.41
N GLU A 430 -1.45 -12.58 35.96
CA GLU A 430 -2.03 -12.14 37.22
C GLU A 430 -3.56 -12.08 37.20
N LEU A 431 -4.16 -11.76 36.05
CA LEU A 431 -5.62 -11.70 35.87
C LEU A 431 -6.22 -13.11 35.80
N VAL A 432 -5.55 -14.04 35.14
CA VAL A 432 -5.95 -15.46 35.12
C VAL A 432 -5.87 -16.06 36.53
N ALA A 433 -4.84 -15.72 37.29
CA ALA A 433 -4.67 -16.18 38.68
C ALA A 433 -5.71 -15.58 39.65
N ASN A 434 -6.34 -14.45 39.30
CA ASN A 434 -7.26 -13.74 40.20
C ASN A 434 -8.61 -14.46 40.39
N GLY A 435 -8.98 -15.41 39.55
CA GLY A 435 -10.26 -16.13 39.66
C GLY A 435 -11.49 -15.23 39.45
N HIS A 436 -12.64 -15.85 39.16
CA HIS A 436 -13.87 -15.13 38.78
C HIS A 436 -14.31 -14.06 39.80
N ALA A 437 -14.35 -14.41 41.09
CA ALA A 437 -14.88 -13.53 42.14
C ALA A 437 -14.07 -12.22 42.30
N LYS A 438 -12.74 -12.27 42.21
CA LYS A 438 -11.91 -11.07 42.32
C LYS A 438 -12.05 -10.18 41.08
N LEU A 439 -12.14 -10.78 39.88
CA LEU A 439 -12.38 -10.02 38.65
C LEU A 439 -13.74 -9.34 38.65
N TYR A 440 -14.80 -10.03 39.11
CA TYR A 440 -16.13 -9.43 39.28
C TYR A 440 -16.08 -8.23 40.23
N THR A 441 -15.41 -8.38 41.37
CA THR A 441 -15.25 -7.29 42.35
C THR A 441 -14.46 -6.11 41.78
N LYS A 442 -13.38 -6.37 41.03
CA LYS A 442 -12.61 -5.32 40.34
C LYS A 442 -13.47 -4.59 39.31
N SER A 443 -14.26 -5.32 38.52
CA SER A 443 -15.15 -4.73 37.53
C SER A 443 -16.26 -3.89 38.17
N SER A 444 -16.87 -4.37 39.26
CA SER A 444 -17.88 -3.64 40.03
C SER A 444 -17.32 -2.31 40.56
N LYS A 445 -16.11 -2.32 41.15
CA LYS A 445 -15.44 -1.09 41.62
C LYS A 445 -15.18 -0.10 40.47
N ALA A 446 -14.75 -0.59 39.32
CA ALA A 446 -14.49 0.24 38.15
C ALA A 446 -15.79 0.84 37.57
N LEU A 447 -16.89 0.08 37.55
CA LEU A 447 -18.21 0.57 37.18
C LEU A 447 -18.67 1.70 38.10
N LEU A 448 -18.57 1.52 39.41
CA LEU A 448 -18.93 2.57 40.38
C LEU A 448 -18.12 3.85 40.16
N LYS A 449 -16.80 3.71 39.90
CA LYS A 449 -15.94 4.85 39.53
C LYS A 449 -16.41 5.55 38.25
N CYS A 450 -16.81 4.78 37.24
CA CYS A 450 -17.36 5.32 35.99
C CYS A 450 -18.64 6.12 36.23
N LEU A 451 -19.58 5.56 37.00
CA LEU A 451 -20.84 6.24 37.35
C LEU A 451 -20.60 7.52 38.16
N GLU A 452 -19.64 7.51 39.09
CA GLU A 452 -19.27 8.69 39.86
C GLU A 452 -18.70 9.79 38.95
N MET A 453 -17.87 9.43 37.99
CA MET A 453 -17.29 10.36 37.01
C MET A 453 -18.36 11.02 36.15
N ILE A 454 -19.32 10.23 35.64
CA ILE A 454 -20.47 10.74 34.88
C ILE A 454 -21.33 11.67 35.74
N LYS A 455 -21.61 11.29 37.00
CA LYS A 455 -22.38 12.09 37.96
C LYS A 455 -21.72 13.42 38.31
N LYS A 456 -20.38 13.45 38.43
CA LYS A 456 -19.63 14.69 38.65
C LYS A 456 -19.80 15.61 37.45
N HIS A 457 -19.65 15.10 36.24
CA HIS A 457 -19.76 15.91 35.02
C HIS A 457 -21.15 16.54 34.83
N SER A 458 -22.23 15.77 35.04
CA SER A 458 -23.60 16.30 34.93
C SER A 458 -23.89 17.43 35.92
N ARG A 459 -23.33 17.36 37.13
CA ARG A 459 -23.42 18.42 38.14
C ARG A 459 -22.65 19.68 37.77
N TYR A 460 -21.58 19.57 36.98
CA TYR A 460 -20.82 20.73 36.48
C TYR A 460 -21.55 21.42 35.32
N GLU A 461 -22.13 20.67 34.37
CA GLU A 461 -22.93 21.26 33.28
C GLU A 461 -24.16 22.00 33.83
N HIS A 462 -24.84 21.47 34.85
CA HIS A 462 -25.98 22.14 35.52
C HIS A 462 -25.62 23.40 36.32
N LYS A 463 -24.32 23.66 36.58
CA LYS A 463 -23.85 24.88 37.25
C LYS A 463 -23.28 25.92 36.28
N SER A 464 -23.10 25.55 35.01
CA SER A 464 -22.48 26.37 33.96
C SER A 464 -23.51 27.00 33.00
N HIS A 465 -24.77 26.60 33.15
CA HIS A 465 -25.98 27.23 32.62
C HIS A 465 -26.72 27.89 33.77
#